data_AF-A0A9R0QC94-F1
#
_entry.id   AF-A0A9R0QC94-F1
#
_cell.length_a   1.000
_cell.length_b   1.000
_cell.length_c   1.000
_cell.angle_alpha   90.00
_cell.angle_beta   90.00
_cell.angle_gamma   90.00
#
_symmetry.space_group_name_H-M   'P 1'
#
loop_
_entity.id
_entity.type
_entity.pdbx_description
1 polymer ?
#
loop_
_entity_poly.entity_id
_entity_poly.type
_entity_poly.pdbx_seq_one_letter_code
_entity_poly.pdbx_strand_id
1 'polypeptide(L)'
;MISEDRNVMRDIKKKDYYLSNLATVLKRDVHEAVILIYLLDPSPSEIKNLELLPSLLHVACNTATQKWPTLLPLTPTSASIALIEILVTAFDYVTNNVHLATISSPPILSKLVDVAKNNNLEEGMALAAILVRCVRLSGNCKKFLSQATPVEPFLHLLRRKEQHVKYAALEYFHEILQIPR
;
A
#
# COMPACT_ATOMS: atom_id res chain seq x y z
N MET A 1 -22.13 -20.92 25.25
CA MET A 1 -22.82 -20.22 24.15
C MET A 1 -23.09 -18.73 24.46
N ILE A 2 -23.99 -18.32 25.37
CA ILE A 2 -24.26 -16.85 25.60
C ILE A 2 -23.06 -16.07 26.22
N SER A 3 -22.15 -16.74 26.94
CA SER A 3 -20.99 -16.09 27.57
C SER A 3 -19.83 -15.82 26.60
N GLU A 4 -19.65 -16.67 25.59
CA GLU A 4 -18.57 -16.54 24.61
C GLU A 4 -18.83 -15.36 23.68
N ASP A 5 -20.08 -15.18 23.24
CA ASP A 5 -20.50 -14.04 22.41
C ASP A 5 -20.25 -12.69 23.07
N ARG A 6 -20.40 -12.59 24.40
CA ARG A 6 -20.13 -11.33 25.13
C ARG A 6 -18.65 -11.00 25.24
N ASN A 7 -17.79 -12.00 25.32
CA ASN A 7 -16.34 -11.80 25.33
C ASN A 7 -15.84 -11.40 23.94
N VAL A 8 -16.28 -12.10 22.90
CA VAL A 8 -15.98 -11.76 21.49
C VAL A 8 -16.44 -10.34 21.16
N MET A 9 -17.67 -9.96 21.55
CA MET A 9 -18.19 -8.60 21.34
C MET A 9 -17.37 -7.52 22.07
N ARG A 10 -16.84 -7.83 23.26
CA ARG A 10 -15.98 -6.91 24.01
C ARG A 10 -14.62 -6.74 23.33
N ASP A 11 -14.04 -7.82 22.84
CA ASP A 11 -12.75 -7.81 22.17
C ASP A 11 -12.81 -7.07 20.83
N ILE A 12 -13.90 -7.23 20.07
CA ILE A 12 -14.17 -6.46 18.84
C ILE A 12 -14.24 -4.96 19.16
N LYS A 13 -15.08 -4.55 20.13
CA LYS A 13 -15.20 -3.14 20.52
C LYS A 13 -13.86 -2.54 20.99
N LYS A 14 -13.04 -3.35 21.64
CA LYS A 14 -11.71 -2.95 22.10
C LYS A 14 -10.76 -2.77 20.92
N LYS A 15 -10.79 -3.66 19.92
CA LYS A 15 -10.03 -3.52 18.67
C LYS A 15 -10.43 -2.27 17.90
N ASP A 16 -11.72 -2.03 17.71
CA ASP A 16 -12.25 -0.83 17.03
C ASP A 16 -11.77 0.46 17.71
N TYR A 17 -11.82 0.49 19.04
CA TYR A 17 -11.33 1.61 19.83
C TYR A 17 -9.82 1.85 19.63
N TYR A 18 -9.01 0.78 19.64
CA TYR A 18 -7.57 0.90 19.38
C TYR A 18 -7.27 1.38 17.96
N LEU A 19 -7.96 0.85 16.96
CA LEU A 19 -7.79 1.27 15.56
C LEU A 19 -8.12 2.74 15.37
N SER A 20 -9.24 3.22 15.94
CA SER A 20 -9.63 4.63 15.88
C SER A 20 -8.60 5.54 16.56
N ASN A 21 -8.07 5.13 17.71
CA ASN A 21 -7.02 5.88 18.41
C ASN A 21 -5.72 5.92 17.61
N LEU A 22 -5.27 4.78 17.08
CA LEU A 22 -4.05 4.71 16.26
C LEU A 22 -4.20 5.53 14.98
N ALA A 23 -5.37 5.51 14.34
CA ALA A 23 -5.66 6.35 13.18
C ALA A 23 -5.54 7.84 13.53
N THR A 24 -6.03 8.25 14.70
CA THR A 24 -5.90 9.63 15.18
C THR A 24 -4.45 10.01 15.45
N VAL A 25 -3.67 9.11 16.03
CA VAL A 25 -2.23 9.29 16.29
C VAL A 25 -1.44 9.38 14.97
N LEU A 26 -1.74 8.52 13.99
CA LEU A 26 -1.14 8.57 12.66
C LEU A 26 -1.46 9.89 11.94
N LYS A 27 -2.70 10.38 12.04
CA LYS A 27 -3.10 11.70 11.49
C LYS A 27 -2.38 12.87 12.15
N ARG A 28 -1.74 12.67 13.31
CA ARG A 28 -0.87 13.63 14.01
C ARG A 28 0.62 13.38 13.76
N ASP A 29 0.94 12.69 12.66
CA ASP A 29 2.30 12.49 12.15
C ASP A 29 3.20 11.57 13.00
N VAL A 30 2.60 10.72 13.83
CA VAL A 30 3.32 9.64 14.52
C VAL A 30 3.31 8.40 13.63
N HIS A 31 4.37 8.21 12.85
CA HIS A 31 4.40 7.22 11.77
C HIS A 31 4.41 5.77 12.28
N GLU A 32 4.96 5.51 13.46
CA GLU A 32 4.97 4.18 14.10
C GLU A 32 3.57 3.62 14.33
N ALA A 33 2.55 4.49 14.43
CA ALA A 33 1.17 4.05 14.55
C ALA A 33 0.72 3.20 13.36
N VAL A 34 1.27 3.40 12.16
CA VAL A 34 0.91 2.60 10.99
C VAL A 34 1.38 1.15 11.11
N ILE A 35 2.52 0.91 11.77
CA ILE A 35 3.01 -0.45 12.04
C ILE A 35 2.00 -1.16 12.94
N LEU A 36 1.55 -0.49 14.01
CA LEU A 36 0.58 -1.05 14.94
C LEU A 36 -0.78 -1.29 14.27
N ILE A 37 -1.24 -0.38 13.41
CA ILE A 37 -2.47 -0.57 12.62
C ILE A 37 -2.32 -1.82 11.75
N TYR A 38 -1.21 -1.97 11.02
CA TYR A 38 -0.97 -3.13 10.18
C TYR A 38 -0.91 -4.44 10.99
N LEU A 39 -0.23 -4.46 12.13
CA LEU A 39 -0.09 -5.64 12.99
C LEU A 39 -1.39 -6.05 13.70
N LEU A 40 -2.33 -5.12 13.86
CA LEU A 40 -3.68 -5.44 14.36
C LEU A 40 -4.55 -6.15 13.31
N ASP A 41 -4.05 -6.30 12.08
CA ASP A 41 -4.71 -6.98 10.96
C ASP A 41 -6.19 -6.57 10.81
N PRO A 42 -6.46 -5.27 10.55
CA PRO A 42 -7.82 -4.79 10.37
C PRO A 42 -8.38 -5.32 9.05
N SER A 43 -9.62 -5.79 9.10
CA SER A 43 -10.41 -6.10 7.92
C SER A 43 -10.54 -4.86 7.01
N PRO A 44 -10.76 -5.05 5.70
CA PRO A 44 -10.95 -3.92 4.79
C PRO A 44 -12.03 -2.94 5.25
N SER A 45 -13.16 -3.45 5.80
CA SER A 45 -14.22 -2.61 6.36
C SER A 45 -13.77 -1.75 7.55
N GLU A 46 -12.94 -2.31 8.44
CA GLU A 46 -12.37 -1.54 9.56
C GLU A 46 -11.45 -0.43 9.03
N ILE A 47 -10.58 -0.74 8.05
CA ILE A 47 -9.66 0.26 7.44
C ILE A 47 -10.44 1.37 6.72
N LYS A 48 -11.49 1.02 5.96
CA LYS A 48 -12.28 1.98 5.18
C LYS A 48 -12.80 3.13 6.05
N ASN A 49 -13.28 2.81 7.25
CA ASN A 49 -13.89 3.78 8.16
C ASN A 49 -12.88 4.73 8.82
N LEU A 50 -11.58 4.45 8.72
CA LEU A 50 -10.52 5.25 9.35
C LEU A 50 -10.02 6.40 8.46
N GLU A 51 -10.38 6.43 7.17
CA GLU A 51 -9.99 7.49 6.21
C GLU A 51 -8.47 7.72 6.16
N LEU A 52 -7.69 6.64 6.07
CA LEU A 52 -6.25 6.69 6.27
C LEU A 52 -5.43 7.11 5.05
N LEU A 53 -6.00 7.08 3.84
CA LEU A 53 -5.23 7.22 2.60
C LEU A 53 -4.28 8.43 2.57
N PRO A 54 -4.70 9.66 2.97
CA PRO A 54 -3.79 10.81 2.98
C PRO A 54 -2.57 10.61 3.90
N SER A 55 -2.79 10.09 5.11
CA SER A 55 -1.72 9.83 6.07
C SER A 55 -0.82 8.67 5.64
N LEU A 56 -1.39 7.60 5.06
CA LEU A 56 -0.61 6.48 4.52
C LEU A 56 0.28 6.93 3.37
N LEU A 57 -0.23 7.76 2.45
CA LEU A 57 0.56 8.33 1.37
C LEU A 57 1.64 9.27 1.91
N HIS A 58 1.34 10.05 2.96
CA HIS A 58 2.34 10.89 3.61
C HIS A 58 3.51 10.05 4.14
N VAL A 59 3.22 8.96 4.85
CA VAL A 59 4.25 8.06 5.38
C VAL A 59 4.98 7.36 4.23
N ALA A 60 4.27 6.66 3.34
CA ALA A 60 4.87 5.89 2.26
C ALA A 60 5.80 6.73 1.37
N CYS A 61 5.38 7.95 1.03
CA CYS A 61 6.09 8.78 0.05
C CYS A 61 7.18 9.68 0.64
N ASN A 62 7.27 9.88 1.96
CA ASN A 62 8.21 10.83 2.57
C ASN A 62 9.16 10.21 3.61
N THR A 63 8.96 8.95 4.03
CA THR A 63 9.76 8.34 5.12
C THR A 63 10.80 7.34 4.65
N ALA A 64 10.83 7.02 3.35
CA ALA A 64 11.66 5.95 2.81
C ALA A 64 13.18 6.19 2.96
N THR A 65 13.61 7.42 3.24
CA THR A 65 15.01 7.80 3.51
C THR A 65 15.36 7.84 4.99
N GLN A 66 14.37 7.73 5.89
CA GLN A 66 14.59 7.75 7.34
C GLN A 66 15.09 6.37 7.78
N LYS A 67 16.22 6.34 8.50
CA LYS A 67 16.76 5.11 9.08
C LYS A 67 15.93 4.74 10.30
N TRP A 68 15.01 3.80 10.12
CA TRP A 68 14.23 3.23 11.20
C TRP A 68 15.06 2.27 12.05
N PRO A 69 14.80 2.16 13.37
CA PRO A 69 15.50 1.19 14.21
C PRO A 69 15.37 -0.21 13.63
N THR A 70 16.51 -0.88 13.40
CA THR A 70 16.59 -2.26 12.87
C THR A 70 15.97 -3.31 13.78
N LEU A 71 15.51 -2.92 14.96
CA LEU A 71 14.83 -3.78 15.94
C LEU A 71 13.41 -4.17 15.51
N LEU A 72 12.77 -3.41 14.61
CA LEU A 72 11.42 -3.72 14.14
C LEU A 72 11.47 -4.51 12.82
N PRO A 73 10.67 -5.58 12.68
CA PRO A 73 10.64 -6.39 11.46
C PRO A 73 9.99 -5.68 10.27
N LEU A 74 9.34 -4.54 10.51
CA LEU A 74 8.52 -3.81 9.54
C LEU A 74 8.78 -2.31 9.67
N THR A 75 8.96 -1.62 8.55
CA THR A 75 9.06 -0.16 8.53
C THR A 75 7.67 0.48 8.40
N PRO A 76 7.50 1.75 8.83
CA PRO A 76 6.25 2.47 8.57
C PRO A 76 5.94 2.59 7.07
N THR A 77 6.96 2.73 6.22
CA THR A 77 6.82 2.73 4.76
C THR A 77 6.20 1.44 4.24
N SER A 78 6.76 0.28 4.60
CA SER A 78 6.25 -1.03 4.19
C SER A 78 4.81 -1.26 4.66
N ALA A 79 4.52 -0.98 5.94
CA ALA A 79 3.18 -1.08 6.50
C ALA A 79 2.17 -0.16 5.77
N SER A 80 2.60 1.06 5.43
CA SER A 80 1.74 2.03 4.73
C SER A 80 1.40 1.56 3.32
N ILE A 81 2.39 1.05 2.59
CA ILE A 81 2.20 0.53 1.23
C ILE A 81 1.24 -0.66 1.26
N ALA A 82 1.40 -1.60 2.20
CA ALA A 82 0.51 -2.75 2.32
C ALA A 82 -0.95 -2.33 2.62
N LEU A 83 -1.15 -1.35 3.51
CA LEU A 83 -2.49 -0.81 3.78
C LEU A 83 -3.07 -0.05 2.57
N ILE A 84 -2.25 0.69 1.81
CA ILE A 84 -2.67 1.33 0.57
C ILE A 84 -3.08 0.29 -0.46
N GLU A 85 -2.35 -0.83 -0.58
CA GLU A 85 -2.74 -1.93 -1.45
C GLU A 85 -4.13 -2.44 -1.07
N ILE A 86 -4.40 -2.72 0.21
CA ILE A 86 -5.74 -3.12 0.65
C ILE A 86 -6.80 -2.09 0.22
N LEU A 87 -6.50 -0.79 0.39
CA LEU A 87 -7.42 0.29 0.03
C LEU A 87 -7.82 0.32 -1.46
N VAL A 88 -6.97 -0.18 -2.35
CA VAL A 88 -7.21 -0.17 -3.79
C VAL A 88 -7.58 -1.54 -4.36
N THR A 89 -7.64 -2.58 -3.52
CA THR A 89 -7.83 -3.96 -3.97
C THR A 89 -8.98 -4.71 -3.31
N ALA A 90 -9.32 -4.37 -2.06
CA ALA A 90 -10.16 -5.23 -1.23
C ALA A 90 -11.65 -4.82 -1.21
N PHE A 91 -12.04 -3.77 -1.94
CA PHE A 91 -13.44 -3.31 -2.01
C PHE A 91 -14.07 -3.54 -3.38
N ASP A 92 -15.31 -3.07 -3.53
CA ASP A 92 -15.98 -2.97 -4.81
C ASP A 92 -15.24 -2.01 -5.78
N TYR A 93 -15.52 -2.17 -7.07
CA TYR A 93 -14.88 -1.39 -8.14
C TYR A 93 -14.99 0.12 -7.91
N VAL A 94 -16.12 0.62 -7.42
CA VAL A 94 -16.33 2.06 -7.22
C VAL A 94 -15.47 2.55 -6.06
N THR A 95 -15.52 1.89 -4.90
CA THR A 95 -14.73 2.28 -3.73
C THR A 95 -13.22 2.25 -4.03
N ASN A 96 -12.72 1.18 -4.65
CA ASN A 96 -11.29 1.08 -5.01
C ASN A 96 -10.86 2.24 -5.94
N ASN A 97 -11.71 2.59 -6.91
CA ASN A 97 -11.40 3.65 -7.87
C ASN A 97 -11.39 5.05 -7.27
N VAL A 98 -12.13 5.31 -6.19
CA VAL A 98 -12.04 6.60 -5.46
C VAL A 98 -10.64 6.78 -4.87
N HIS A 99 -10.10 5.73 -4.24
CA HIS A 99 -8.73 5.75 -3.71
C HIS A 99 -7.68 5.83 -4.82
N LEU A 100 -7.85 5.03 -5.88
CA LEU A 100 -6.94 5.04 -7.04
C LEU A 100 -6.92 6.38 -7.77
N ALA A 101 -8.05 7.10 -7.88
CA ALA A 101 -8.09 8.41 -8.52
C ALA A 101 -7.20 9.43 -7.78
N THR A 102 -7.13 9.35 -6.45
CA THR A 102 -6.22 10.17 -5.65
C THR A 102 -4.76 9.80 -5.91
N ILE A 103 -4.45 8.51 -5.91
CA ILE A 103 -3.08 7.99 -6.10
C ILE A 103 -2.55 8.27 -7.51
N SER A 104 -3.45 8.29 -8.50
CA SER A 104 -3.15 8.48 -9.93
C SER A 104 -2.64 9.88 -10.30
N SER A 105 -2.50 10.80 -9.35
CA SER A 105 -1.90 12.11 -9.63
C SER A 105 -0.39 11.98 -9.91
N PRO A 106 0.17 12.71 -10.90
CA PRO A 106 1.59 12.63 -11.24
C PRO A 106 2.58 12.80 -10.07
N PRO A 107 2.37 13.74 -9.12
CA PRO A 107 3.27 13.90 -7.99
C PRO A 107 3.31 12.67 -7.07
N ILE A 108 2.17 12.01 -6.86
CA ILE A 108 2.09 10.81 -6.02
C ILE A 108 2.74 9.63 -6.75
N LEU A 109 2.41 9.42 -8.03
CA LEU A 109 3.00 8.36 -8.85
C LEU A 109 4.54 8.46 -8.87
N SER A 110 5.10 9.66 -9.03
CA SER A 110 6.55 9.87 -9.01
C SER A 110 7.16 9.39 -7.69
N LYS A 111 6.59 9.79 -6.55
CA LYS A 111 7.11 9.40 -5.25
C LYS A 111 6.99 7.90 -5.00
N LEU A 112 5.89 7.27 -5.40
CA LEU A 112 5.73 5.81 -5.28
C LEU A 112 6.75 5.04 -6.14
N VAL A 113 7.04 5.54 -7.34
CA VAL A 113 8.12 5.00 -8.19
C VAL A 113 9.48 5.16 -7.53
N ASP A 114 9.75 6.29 -6.86
CA ASP A 114 11.00 6.49 -6.13
C ASP A 114 11.13 5.55 -4.93
N VAL A 115 10.04 5.27 -4.21
CA VAL A 115 10.04 4.29 -3.11
C VAL A 115 10.33 2.87 -3.64
N ALA A 116 9.77 2.48 -4.78
CA ALA A 116 10.03 1.17 -5.39
C ALA A 116 11.52 0.94 -5.72
N LYS A 117 12.31 2.00 -5.96
CA LYS A 117 13.75 1.91 -6.23
C LYS A 117 14.59 1.48 -5.02
N ASN A 118 14.01 1.43 -3.81
CA ASN A 118 14.70 0.97 -2.61
C ASN A 118 14.95 -0.54 -2.57
N ASN A 119 14.44 -1.30 -3.55
CA ASN A 119 14.65 -2.74 -3.69
C ASN A 119 14.16 -3.60 -2.51
N ASN A 120 13.20 -3.07 -1.73
CA ASN A 120 12.47 -3.85 -0.73
C ASN A 120 11.46 -4.76 -1.45
N LEU A 121 11.48 -6.05 -1.12
CA LEU A 121 10.70 -7.07 -1.80
C LEU A 121 9.19 -6.87 -1.62
N GLU A 122 8.73 -6.72 -0.38
CA GLU A 122 7.30 -6.60 -0.06
C GLU A 122 6.75 -5.27 -0.58
N GLU A 123 7.50 -4.18 -0.39
CA GLU A 123 7.15 -2.87 -0.95
C GLU A 123 7.07 -2.93 -2.47
N GLY A 124 8.04 -3.56 -3.13
CA GLY A 124 8.08 -3.69 -4.58
C GLY A 124 6.88 -4.44 -5.14
N MET A 125 6.47 -5.56 -4.52
CA MET A 125 5.30 -6.32 -4.96
C MET A 125 4.01 -5.50 -4.82
N ALA A 126 3.76 -4.92 -3.65
CA ALA A 126 2.57 -4.12 -3.38
C ALA A 126 2.53 -2.86 -4.27
N LEU A 127 3.66 -2.18 -4.47
CA LEU A 127 3.75 -1.02 -5.36
C LEU A 127 3.50 -1.38 -6.82
N ALA A 128 4.01 -2.51 -7.31
CA ALA A 128 3.70 -2.98 -8.66
C ALA A 128 2.18 -3.19 -8.82
N ALA A 129 1.55 -3.82 -7.83
CA ALA A 129 0.11 -4.07 -7.79
C ALA A 129 -0.73 -2.78 -7.75
N ILE A 130 -0.29 -1.76 -7.00
CA ILE A 130 -0.93 -0.43 -6.94
C ILE A 130 -0.79 0.28 -8.29
N LEU A 131 0.42 0.35 -8.85
CA LEU A 131 0.68 1.11 -10.08
C LEU A 131 0.00 0.49 -11.31
N VAL A 132 -0.07 -0.84 -11.40
CA VAL A 132 -0.87 -1.56 -12.42
C VAL A 132 -2.33 -1.08 -12.39
N ARG A 133 -2.91 -0.91 -11.21
CA ARG A 133 -4.29 -0.45 -11.07
C ARG A 133 -4.47 1.01 -11.46
N CYS A 134 -3.51 1.88 -11.13
CA CYS A 134 -3.49 3.25 -11.64
C CYS A 134 -3.45 3.31 -13.17
N VAL A 135 -2.64 2.48 -13.81
CA VAL A 135 -2.55 2.36 -15.27
C VAL A 135 -3.88 1.90 -15.88
N ARG A 136 -4.50 0.88 -15.29
CA ARG A 136 -5.81 0.35 -15.74
C ARG A 136 -6.96 1.35 -15.55
N LEU A 137 -6.89 2.19 -14.53
CA LEU A 137 -7.90 3.24 -14.29
C LEU A 137 -7.82 4.36 -15.32
N SER A 138 -6.61 4.80 -15.69
CA SER A 138 -6.41 5.94 -16.59
C SER A 138 -5.18 5.81 -17.47
N GLY A 139 -5.36 5.96 -18.79
CA GLY A 139 -4.27 6.00 -19.76
C GLY A 139 -3.25 7.12 -19.53
N ASN A 140 -3.60 8.17 -18.76
CA ASN A 140 -2.67 9.22 -18.36
C ASN A 140 -1.58 8.69 -17.41
N CYS A 141 -1.91 7.77 -16.52
CA CYS A 141 -0.94 7.13 -15.62
C CYS A 141 0.08 6.35 -16.42
N LYS A 142 -0.37 5.60 -17.43
CA LYS A 142 0.52 4.89 -18.36
C LYS A 142 1.48 5.84 -19.04
N LYS A 143 0.97 6.92 -19.63
CA LYS A 143 1.81 7.92 -20.32
C LYS A 143 2.87 8.47 -19.37
N PHE A 144 2.49 8.87 -18.16
CA PHE A 144 3.40 9.38 -17.14
C PHE A 144 4.48 8.35 -16.74
N LEU A 145 4.07 7.13 -16.38
CA LEU A 145 4.98 6.07 -15.91
C LEU A 145 5.90 5.56 -17.03
N SER A 146 5.45 5.56 -18.29
CA SER A 146 6.28 5.18 -19.44
C SER A 146 7.37 6.21 -19.77
N GLN A 147 7.16 7.48 -19.40
CA GLN A 147 8.14 8.55 -19.56
C GLN A 147 9.12 8.64 -18.38
N ALA A 148 8.75 8.08 -17.22
CA ALA A 148 9.64 7.89 -16.08
C ALA A 148 10.66 6.76 -16.36
N THR A 149 11.47 6.36 -15.37
CA THR A 149 12.30 5.16 -15.41
C THR A 149 11.39 3.91 -15.34
N PRO A 150 10.95 3.31 -16.47
CA PRO A 150 9.79 2.42 -16.46
C PRO A 150 10.16 0.99 -16.05
N VAL A 151 11.44 0.63 -16.09
CA VAL A 151 11.92 -0.73 -15.85
C VAL A 151 12.70 -0.85 -14.53
N GLU A 152 13.53 0.15 -14.24
CA GLU A 152 14.44 0.17 -13.09
C GLU A 152 13.77 -0.14 -11.73
N PRO A 153 12.60 0.42 -11.38
CA PRO A 153 12.03 0.26 -10.04
C PRO A 153 11.71 -1.19 -9.67
N PHE A 154 11.39 -2.03 -10.66
CA PHE A 154 10.94 -3.42 -10.42
C PHE A 154 11.87 -4.48 -11.02
N LEU A 155 13.02 -4.08 -11.58
CA LEU A 155 13.98 -5.04 -12.14
C LEU A 155 14.51 -6.03 -11.09
N HIS A 156 14.63 -5.59 -9.83
CA HIS A 156 15.08 -6.43 -8.73
C HIS A 156 14.11 -7.59 -8.43
N LEU A 157 12.81 -7.42 -8.69
CA LEU A 157 11.79 -8.47 -8.53
C LEU A 157 11.95 -9.60 -9.55
N LEU A 158 12.31 -9.28 -10.81
CA LEU A 158 12.55 -10.29 -11.86
C LEU A 158 13.72 -11.23 -11.54
N ARG A 159 14.69 -10.75 -10.77
CA ARG A 159 15.89 -11.52 -10.38
C ARG A 159 15.63 -12.53 -9.25
N ARG A 160 14.45 -12.49 -8.62
CA ARG A 160 14.07 -13.41 -7.54
C ARG A 160 13.80 -14.82 -8.07
N LYS A 161 13.71 -15.82 -7.20
CA LYS A 161 13.43 -17.21 -7.63
C LYS A 161 11.93 -17.50 -7.61
N GLU A 162 11.24 -16.82 -6.71
CA GLU A 162 9.83 -16.93 -6.41
C GLU A 162 9.00 -16.45 -7.61
N GLN A 163 8.15 -17.33 -8.14
CA GLN A 163 7.36 -17.03 -9.34
C GLN A 163 6.38 -15.89 -9.12
N HIS A 164 5.69 -15.86 -7.97
CA HIS A 164 4.72 -14.79 -7.65
C HIS A 164 5.37 -13.39 -7.66
N VAL A 165 6.61 -13.27 -7.16
CA VAL A 165 7.37 -12.01 -7.19
C VAL A 165 7.67 -11.58 -8.63
N LYS A 166 8.08 -12.52 -9.48
CA LYS A 166 8.34 -12.22 -10.90
C LYS A 166 7.05 -11.81 -11.61
N TYR A 167 5.94 -12.49 -11.33
CA TYR A 167 4.65 -12.18 -11.94
C TYR A 167 4.20 -10.76 -11.63
N ALA A 168 4.39 -10.27 -10.40
CA ALA A 168 4.06 -8.89 -10.05
C ALA A 168 4.82 -7.88 -10.93
N ALA A 169 6.12 -8.09 -11.14
CA ALA A 169 6.93 -7.24 -12.00
C ALA A 169 6.55 -7.35 -13.49
N LEU A 170 6.31 -8.57 -13.97
CA LEU A 170 5.90 -8.82 -15.36
C LEU A 170 4.53 -8.20 -15.65
N GLU A 171 3.59 -8.25 -14.73
CA GLU A 171 2.27 -7.61 -14.88
C GLU A 171 2.45 -6.09 -15.03
N TYR A 172 3.26 -5.46 -14.20
CA TYR A 172 3.58 -4.04 -14.34
C TYR A 172 4.24 -3.73 -15.69
N PHE A 173 5.25 -4.50 -16.10
CA PHE A 173 5.92 -4.27 -17.39
C PHE A 173 5.00 -4.50 -18.59
N HIS A 174 4.09 -5.48 -18.52
CA HIS A 174 3.08 -5.70 -19.55
C HIS A 174 2.19 -4.47 -19.72
N GLU A 175 1.69 -3.89 -18.63
CA GLU A 175 0.83 -2.72 -18.65
C GLU A 175 1.55 -1.48 -19.23
N ILE A 176 2.82 -1.26 -18.85
CA ILE A 176 3.59 -0.09 -19.30
C ILE A 176 4.13 -0.26 -20.73
N LEU A 177 4.72 -1.41 -21.05
CA LEU A 177 5.47 -1.65 -22.29
C LEU A 177 4.63 -2.24 -23.43
N GLN A 178 3.37 -2.63 -23.19
CA GLN A 178 2.52 -3.32 -24.17
C GLN A 178 3.15 -4.60 -24.73
N ILE A 179 3.88 -5.36 -23.91
CA ILE A 179 4.42 -6.65 -24.33
C ILE A 179 3.23 -7.57 -24.71
N PRO A 180 3.16 -8.14 -25.92
CA PRO A 180 2.08 -9.06 -26.30
C PRO A 180 1.99 -10.23 -25.32
N ARG A 181 0.75 -10.69 -25.03
CA ARG A 181 0.51 -11.85 -24.15
C ARG A 181 0.91 -13.16 -24.78
#